data_AF-A0A081P8L9-F1
#
_entry.id   AF-A0A081P8L9-F1
#
_cell.length_a   1.000
_cell.length_b   1.000
_cell.length_c   1.000
_cell.angle_alpha   90.00
_cell.angle_beta   90.00
_cell.angle_gamma   90.00
#
_symmetry.space_group_name_H-M   'P 1'
#
loop_
_entity.id
_entity.type
_entity.pdbx_description
1 polymer ?
#
loop_
_entity_poly.entity_id
_entity_poly.type
_entity_poly.pdbx_seq_one_letter_code
_entity_poly.pdbx_strand_id
1 'polypeptide(L)'
;MKRLVVGNDKALGIDEDGKQLVASATIGAKARKVYRVEFLKALADKTKQSLTEAQATAIVQAAVQQIYGTDLTGYTLTVDNDWGDYKFSSEGKDTVIANFTSGGQLYRLSLNTEFGKQN
;
A
#
# COMPACT_ATOMS: atom_id res chain seq x y z
N MET A 1 -19.30 4.56 -22.73
CA MET A 1 -19.04 4.31 -21.30
C MET A 1 -18.83 2.83 -21.12
N LYS A 2 -17.62 2.36 -20.78
CA LYS A 2 -17.35 0.95 -20.52
C LYS A 2 -17.34 0.71 -19.00
N ARG A 3 -18.09 -0.30 -18.56
CA ARG A 3 -18.38 -0.62 -17.16
C ARG A 3 -17.24 -1.45 -16.57
N LEU A 4 -16.72 -1.02 -15.42
CA LEU A 4 -15.96 -1.88 -14.51
C LEU A 4 -16.91 -2.99 -14.01
N VAL A 5 -16.55 -4.26 -14.19
CA VAL A 5 -17.29 -5.38 -13.60
C VAL A 5 -16.75 -5.58 -12.18
N VAL A 6 -17.49 -5.09 -11.19
CA VAL A 6 -17.18 -5.31 -9.77
C VAL A 6 -17.81 -6.64 -9.37
N GLY A 7 -17.00 -7.70 -9.30
CA GLY A 7 -17.40 -8.99 -8.77
C GLY A 7 -17.08 -9.09 -7.28
N ASN A 8 -18.10 -9.46 -6.49
CA ASN A 8 -18.05 -9.69 -5.04
C ASN A 8 -16.74 -10.33 -4.54
N ASP A 9 -16.05 -9.63 -3.64
CA ASP A 9 -15.12 -10.06 -2.58
C ASP A 9 -14.03 -11.14 -2.81
N LYS A 10 -13.89 -11.77 -3.99
CA LYS A 10 -12.82 -12.77 -4.24
C LYS A 10 -12.23 -12.78 -5.65
N ALA A 11 -12.66 -11.90 -6.55
CA ALA A 11 -12.08 -11.81 -7.88
C ALA A 11 -11.08 -10.66 -7.95
N LEU A 12 -9.79 -11.02 -8.02
CA LEU A 12 -8.80 -10.21 -8.73
C LEU A 12 -9.43 -9.84 -10.07
N GLY A 13 -9.84 -8.58 -10.25
CA GLY A 13 -10.61 -8.20 -11.43
C GLY A 13 -9.88 -8.66 -12.69
N ILE A 14 -10.62 -9.05 -13.72
CA ILE A 14 -10.05 -9.46 -14.99
C ILE A 14 -10.21 -8.27 -15.93
N ASP A 15 -9.14 -7.86 -16.60
CA ASP A 15 -9.20 -6.78 -17.59
C ASP A 15 -9.96 -7.22 -18.86
N GLU A 16 -10.18 -6.30 -19.78
CA GLU A 16 -10.94 -6.57 -21.01
C GLU A 16 -10.31 -7.67 -21.89
N ASP A 17 -9.03 -7.99 -21.67
CA ASP A 17 -8.25 -8.99 -22.41
C ASP A 17 -8.17 -10.35 -21.69
N GLY A 18 -8.88 -10.52 -20.57
CA GLY A 18 -8.84 -11.76 -19.79
C GLY A 18 -7.65 -11.86 -18.84
N LYS A 19 -6.87 -10.79 -18.65
CA LYS A 19 -5.71 -10.79 -17.74
C LYS A 19 -6.13 -10.41 -16.33
N GLN A 20 -5.51 -11.09 -15.36
CA GLN A 20 -5.75 -10.82 -13.96
C GLN A 20 -5.16 -9.46 -13.55
N LEU A 21 -5.96 -8.61 -12.93
CA LEU A 21 -5.51 -7.39 -12.25
C LEU A 21 -4.61 -7.78 -11.09
N VAL A 22 -3.33 -7.44 -11.22
CA VAL A 22 -2.30 -7.75 -10.22
C VAL A 22 -2.14 -6.66 -9.16
N ALA A 23 -2.55 -5.44 -9.49
CA ALA A 23 -2.52 -4.29 -8.58
C ALA A 23 -3.58 -3.24 -8.96
N SER A 24 -3.98 -2.42 -7.99
CA SER A 24 -4.74 -1.19 -8.18
C SER A 24 -3.95 0.00 -7.65
N ALA A 25 -4.16 1.17 -8.24
CA ALA A 25 -3.57 2.42 -7.77
C ALA A 25 -4.65 3.50 -7.69
N THR A 26 -4.67 4.26 -6.61
CA THR A 26 -5.57 5.39 -6.42
C THR A 26 -4.80 6.70 -6.52
N ILE A 27 -5.23 7.56 -7.43
CA ILE A 27 -4.65 8.88 -7.66
C ILE A 27 -5.51 9.94 -6.96
N GLY A 28 -4.89 10.76 -6.11
CA GLY A 28 -5.57 11.86 -5.44
C GLY A 28 -5.96 12.94 -6.45
N ALA A 29 -7.25 13.24 -6.57
CA ALA A 29 -7.78 14.16 -7.60
C ALA A 29 -7.14 15.56 -7.55
N LYS A 30 -6.80 16.06 -6.36
CA LYS A 30 -6.15 17.37 -6.16
C LYS A 30 -4.64 17.33 -6.38
N ALA A 31 -3.97 16.31 -5.84
CA ALA A 31 -2.52 16.20 -5.91
C ALA A 31 -2.00 15.68 -7.25
N ARG A 32 -2.86 15.01 -8.04
CA ARG A 32 -2.48 14.26 -9.26
C ARG A 32 -1.35 13.25 -9.03
N LYS A 33 -1.23 12.76 -7.78
CA LYS A 33 -0.23 11.79 -7.34
C LYS A 33 -0.93 10.52 -6.87
N VAL A 34 -0.26 9.38 -7.07
CA VAL A 34 -0.67 8.12 -6.44
C VAL A 34 -0.57 8.31 -4.94
N TYR A 35 -1.63 7.97 -4.19
CA TYR A 35 -1.61 7.98 -2.73
C TYR A 35 -1.87 6.60 -2.13
N ARG A 36 -2.32 5.63 -2.93
CA ARG A 36 -2.50 4.24 -2.51
C ARG A 36 -2.20 3.30 -3.67
N VAL A 37 -1.53 2.21 -3.36
CA VAL A 37 -1.35 1.03 -4.22
C VAL A 37 -1.76 -0.21 -3.43
N GLU A 38 -2.55 -1.09 -4.04
CA GLU A 38 -2.92 -2.39 -3.48
C GLU A 38 -2.53 -3.51 -4.45
N PHE A 39 -1.72 -4.46 -3.99
CA PHE A 39 -1.29 -5.64 -4.75
C PHE A 39 -2.26 -6.78 -4.49
N LEU A 40 -3.18 -6.97 -5.42
CA LEU A 40 -4.40 -7.71 -5.16
C LEU A 40 -4.12 -9.22 -4.99
N LYS A 41 -3.09 -9.77 -5.65
CA LYS A 41 -2.74 -11.22 -5.58
C LYS A 41 -2.39 -11.69 -4.17
N ALA A 42 -1.98 -10.76 -3.32
CA ALA A 42 -1.51 -11.02 -1.97
C ALA A 42 -2.66 -10.96 -0.92
N LEU A 43 -3.88 -10.58 -1.31
CA LEU A 43 -5.01 -10.43 -0.37
C LEU A 43 -5.59 -11.75 0.19
N ALA A 44 -5.21 -12.90 -0.38
CA ALA A 44 -5.75 -14.20 0.02
C ALA A 44 -5.19 -14.73 1.36
N ASP A 45 -4.06 -14.19 1.84
CA ASP A 45 -3.42 -14.64 3.06
C ASP A 45 -3.06 -13.47 4.00
N LYS A 46 -4.05 -13.09 4.82
CA LYS A 46 -3.98 -11.97 5.77
C LYS A 46 -3.58 -12.42 7.18
N THR A 47 -3.05 -13.64 7.35
CA THR A 47 -2.63 -14.09 8.68
C THR A 47 -1.38 -13.30 9.15
N LYS A 48 -1.29 -13.00 10.45
CA LYS A 48 -0.20 -12.17 10.97
C LYS A 48 1.12 -12.95 10.92
N GLN A 49 2.07 -12.47 10.14
CA GLN A 49 3.48 -12.81 10.30
C GLN A 49 4.26 -11.52 10.46
N SER A 50 5.09 -11.45 11.49
CA SER A 50 5.88 -10.26 11.77
C SER A 50 7.18 -10.33 10.98
N LEU A 51 7.36 -9.43 10.00
CA LEU A 51 8.67 -9.15 9.44
C LEU A 51 9.51 -8.43 10.49
N THR A 52 10.82 -8.67 10.51
CA THR A 52 11.72 -7.80 11.27
C THR A 52 11.64 -6.37 10.73
N GLU A 53 11.86 -5.39 11.60
CA GLU A 53 11.87 -3.96 11.21
C GLU A 53 12.82 -3.68 10.04
N ALA A 54 13.99 -4.32 10.04
CA ALA A 54 14.98 -4.18 8.97
C ALA A 54 14.48 -4.73 7.63
N GLN A 55 13.83 -5.91 7.62
CA GLN A 55 13.26 -6.50 6.40
C GLN A 55 12.13 -5.64 5.85
N ALA A 56 11.20 -5.23 6.70
CA ALA A 56 10.10 -4.37 6.31
C ALA A 56 10.62 -3.03 5.74
N THR A 57 11.58 -2.40 6.43
CA THR A 57 12.17 -1.14 5.99
C THR A 57 12.83 -1.26 4.62
N ALA A 58 13.60 -2.32 4.36
CA ALA A 58 14.25 -2.52 3.06
C ALA A 58 13.23 -2.65 1.91
N ILE A 59 12.15 -3.41 2.13
CA ILE A 59 11.09 -3.58 1.12
C ILE A 59 10.33 -2.26 0.90
N VAL A 60 9.94 -1.59 1.98
CA VAL A 60 9.15 -0.35 1.89
C VAL A 60 9.97 0.78 1.28
N GLN A 61 11.25 0.93 1.63
CA GLN A 61 12.14 1.93 1.02
C GLN A 61 12.18 1.78 -0.51
N ALA A 62 12.41 0.56 -1.01
CA ALA A 62 12.47 0.31 -2.44
C ALA A 62 11.14 0.62 -3.14
N ALA A 63 10.01 0.19 -2.55
CA ALA A 63 8.69 0.42 -3.11
C ALA A 63 8.28 1.91 -3.11
N VAL A 64 8.54 2.62 -2.01
CA VAL A 64 8.22 4.04 -1.86
C VAL A 64 9.04 4.90 -2.81
N GLN A 65 10.33 4.61 -2.98
CA GLN A 65 11.18 5.31 -3.93
C GLN A 65 10.69 5.12 -5.37
N GLN A 66 10.22 3.92 -5.73
CA GLN A 66 9.71 3.65 -7.08
C GLN A 66 8.34 4.27 -7.35
N ILE A 67 7.42 4.19 -6.39
CA ILE A 67 6.01 4.60 -6.58
C ILE A 67 5.82 6.10 -6.32
N TYR A 68 6.45 6.63 -5.26
CA TYR A 68 6.24 8.01 -4.80
C TYR A 68 7.45 8.92 -5.05
N GLY A 69 8.61 8.35 -5.38
CA GLY A 69 9.86 9.12 -5.52
C GLY A 69 10.41 9.62 -4.17
N THR A 70 9.93 9.06 -3.06
CA THR A 70 10.27 9.51 -1.70
C THR A 70 11.40 8.66 -1.12
N ASP A 71 12.36 9.33 -0.48
CA ASP A 71 13.37 8.69 0.36
C ASP A 71 12.89 8.67 1.82
N LEU A 72 12.89 7.49 2.46
CA LEU A 72 12.53 7.35 3.89
C LEU A 72 13.70 7.61 4.85
N THR A 73 14.85 8.06 4.35
CA THR A 73 15.93 8.51 5.23
C THR A 73 15.42 9.59 6.19
N GLY A 74 15.61 9.35 7.50
CA GLY A 74 15.12 10.22 8.56
C GLY A 74 13.64 10.05 8.94
N TYR A 75 12.97 9.00 8.45
CA TYR A 75 11.67 8.58 8.95
C TYR A 75 11.83 7.65 10.16
N THR A 76 10.88 7.73 11.08
CA THR A 76 10.74 6.80 12.20
C THR A 76 9.74 5.71 11.83
N LEU A 77 10.10 4.45 12.07
CA LEU A 77 9.20 3.31 11.94
C LEU A 77 8.44 3.09 13.25
N THR A 78 7.13 2.89 13.16
CA THR A 78 6.27 2.36 14.22
C THR A 78 5.49 1.17 13.67
N VAL A 79 5.48 0.06 14.39
CA VAL A 79 4.72 -1.15 14.02
C VAL A 79 3.47 -1.24 14.88
N ASP A 80 2.31 -1.25 14.23
CA ASP A 80 1.03 -1.49 14.87
C ASP A 80 0.80 -3.00 15.00
N ASN A 81 1.01 -3.56 16.19
CA ASN A 81 0.94 -5.00 16.41
C ASN A 81 -0.50 -5.56 16.33
N ASP A 82 -1.51 -4.70 16.47
CA ASP A 82 -2.91 -5.11 16.38
C ASP A 82 -3.35 -5.29 14.94
N TRP A 83 -2.85 -4.46 14.03
CA TRP A 83 -3.24 -4.44 12.61
C TRP A 83 -2.15 -4.91 11.65
N GLY A 84 -0.90 -5.04 12.11
CA GLY A 84 0.27 -5.37 11.30
C GLY A 84 0.70 -4.23 10.37
N ASP A 85 0.38 -2.98 10.71
CA ASP A 85 0.73 -1.81 9.92
C ASP A 85 2.17 -1.37 10.24
N TYR A 86 2.99 -1.22 9.21
CA TYR A 86 4.30 -0.57 9.30
C TYR A 86 4.14 0.90 8.92
N LYS A 87 4.28 1.80 9.88
CA LYS A 87 4.05 3.24 9.72
C LYS A 87 5.39 3.97 9.75
N PHE A 88 5.73 4.65 8.66
CA PHE A 88 6.92 5.49 8.54
C PHE A 88 6.50 6.95 8.58
N SER A 89 6.94 7.71 9.57
CA SER A 89 6.60 9.12 9.74
C SER A 89 7.83 10.00 9.91
N SER A 90 7.74 11.24 9.47
CA SER A 90 8.76 12.28 9.65
C SER A 90 8.05 13.62 9.67
N GLU A 91 8.52 14.56 10.48
CA GLU A 91 7.89 15.87 10.60
C GLU A 91 7.86 16.60 9.25
N GLY A 92 6.70 17.17 8.90
CA GLY A 92 6.50 17.90 7.65
C GLY A 92 6.48 17.04 6.38
N LYS A 93 6.46 15.70 6.50
CA LYS A 93 6.37 14.77 5.36
C LYS A 93 5.14 13.88 5.47
N ASP A 94 4.70 13.36 4.32
CA ASP A 94 3.59 12.39 4.27
C ASP A 94 3.96 11.11 5.04
N THR A 95 3.04 10.62 5.88
CA THR A 95 3.24 9.34 6.57
C THR A 95 3.00 8.19 5.60
N VAL A 96 3.94 7.25 5.50
CA VAL A 96 3.78 6.04 4.70
C VAL A 96 3.25 4.91 5.57
N ILE A 97 2.18 4.25 5.12
CA ILE A 97 1.64 3.04 5.73
C ILE A 97 1.83 1.87 4.76
N ALA A 98 2.53 0.85 5.22
CA ALA A 98 2.77 -0.39 4.49
C ALA A 98 2.15 -1.58 5.21
N ASN A 99 1.59 -2.50 4.43
CA ASN A 99 1.00 -3.73 4.94
C ASN A 99 1.48 -4.95 4.21
N PHE A 100 1.72 -6.01 4.98
CA PHE A 100 2.28 -7.27 4.50
C PHE A 100 1.34 -8.43 4.73
N THR A 101 1.39 -9.41 3.82
CA THR A 101 0.78 -10.72 4.02
C THR A 101 1.53 -11.51 5.06
N SER A 102 0.97 -12.65 5.46
CA SER A 102 1.67 -13.64 6.26
C SER A 102 3.01 -14.05 5.62
N GLY A 103 3.04 -14.30 4.31
CA GLY A 103 4.27 -14.66 3.60
C GLY A 103 5.30 -13.53 3.47
N GLY A 104 5.08 -12.37 4.10
CA GLY A 104 5.99 -11.22 4.04
C GLY A 104 5.90 -10.43 2.73
N GLN A 105 4.81 -10.59 1.96
CA GLN A 105 4.63 -9.88 0.69
C GLN A 105 3.93 -8.55 0.93
N LEU A 106 4.45 -7.45 0.39
CA LEU A 106 3.79 -6.14 0.45
C LEU A 106 2.48 -6.21 -0.35
N TYR A 107 1.33 -6.05 0.32
CA TYR A 107 0.02 -6.05 -0.34
C TYR A 107 -0.63 -4.67 -0.41
N ARG A 108 -0.21 -3.72 0.43
CA ARG A 108 -0.71 -2.35 0.37
C ARG A 108 0.38 -1.37 0.75
N LEU A 109 0.44 -0.28 0.01
CA LEU A 109 1.23 0.89 0.32
C LEU A 109 0.34 2.13 0.19
N SER A 110 0.34 3.00 1.19
CA SER A 110 -0.46 4.22 1.14
C SER A 110 0.24 5.37 1.83
N LEU A 111 -0.07 6.59 1.35
CA LEU A 111 0.31 7.82 1.99
C LEU A 111 -0.89 8.28 2.84
N ASN A 112 -0.71 8.32 4.16
CA ASN A 112 -1.61 9.05 5.04
C ASN A 112 -1.28 10.54 4.91
N THR A 113 -1.76 11.08 3.81
CA THR A 113 -1.74 12.49 3.51
C THR A 113 -2.92 13.16 4.24
N GLU A 114 -2.82 14.44 4.58
CA GLU A 114 -3.90 15.17 5.28
C GLU A 114 -5.28 15.13 4.55
N PHE A 115 -5.35 14.63 3.32
CA PHE A 115 -6.59 14.40 2.58
C PHE A 115 -7.52 13.36 3.21
N GLY A 116 -7.03 12.54 4.16
CA GLY A 116 -7.84 11.59 4.94
C GLY A 116 -8.55 12.20 6.15
N LYS A 117 -8.21 13.44 6.54
CA LYS A 117 -9.01 14.20 7.52
C LYS A 117 -10.18 14.83 6.79
N GLN A 118 -11.30 14.10 6.73
CA GLN A 118 -12.58 14.76 6.48
C GLN A 118 -12.80 15.73 7.65
N ASN A 119 -12.77 17.03 7.36
CA ASN A 119 -13.38 18.04 8.23
C ASN A 119 -14.90 17.81 8.28
#